data_AF-A0A929TAW0-F1
#
_entry.id   AF-A0A929TAW0-F1
#
_cell.length_a   1.000
_cell.length_b   1.000
_cell.length_c   1.000
_cell.angle_alpha   90.00
_cell.angle_beta   90.00
_cell.angle_gamma   90.00
#
_symmetry.space_group_name_H-M   'P 1'
#
loop_
_entity.id
_entity.type
_entity.pdbx_description
1 polymer ?
#
loop_
_entity_poly.entity_id
_entity_poly.type
_entity_poly.pdbx_seq_one_letter_code
_entity_poly.pdbx_strand_id
1 'polypeptide(L)'
;MRQLDVYIEISGQEYLAGSIRGDGPSDAVFSYDSAFSDHGKAISVHLPLRKEAFSPDETRCFFEGLLPEGFSRKTVASWLRADEEDYLTILSELGKECLGAIRIEENENRKIEAPRYVLLSLEEVRRLAAEGVSKSTEILVESHLSLTGASGKVGLFLAGDQWYQPFGTAPSTHILKQSHIRFRHLVENEQLVLRTAKKLGISTVESFVVHAGGSQESDILLATKRYDRDLIHSQKKIGELPCPLRLHQEDFAQALGIPGNRKYEGLGDGYLRKIFTLLRMVSENPMQDQLELLDLLIYDKLVGNTDNHIKNLSLLY
;
A
#
# COMPACT_ATOMS: atom_id res chain seq x y z
N MET A 1 20.93 -17.91 6.57
CA MET A 1 19.96 -17.09 7.30
C MET A 1 19.93 -15.69 6.73
N ARG A 2 18.82 -15.39 6.06
CA ARG A 2 18.49 -14.08 5.54
C ARG A 2 18.00 -13.18 6.68
N GLN A 3 18.27 -11.88 6.59
CA GLN A 3 17.74 -10.89 7.53
C GLN A 3 17.19 -9.68 6.78
N LEU A 4 15.92 -9.37 7.01
CA LEU A 4 15.29 -8.13 6.57
C LEU A 4 15.03 -7.27 7.80
N ASP A 5 15.56 -6.06 7.81
CA ASP A 5 15.32 -5.07 8.86
C ASP A 5 14.04 -4.30 8.52
N VAL A 6 13.17 -4.17 9.52
CA VAL A 6 11.86 -3.54 9.41
C VAL A 6 11.92 -2.22 10.17
N TYR A 7 11.73 -1.12 9.46
CA TYR A 7 11.67 0.22 9.99
C TYR A 7 10.24 0.74 9.95
N ILE A 8 9.94 1.66 10.86
CA ILE A 8 8.70 2.43 10.86
C ILE A 8 9.02 3.92 11.06
N GLU A 9 8.35 4.77 10.28
CA GLU A 9 8.42 6.22 10.49
C GLU A 9 7.37 6.65 11.53
N ILE A 10 7.82 7.29 12.62
CA ILE A 10 6.96 7.87 13.66
C ILE A 10 7.34 9.34 13.79
N SER A 11 6.38 10.24 13.57
CA SER A 11 6.58 11.70 13.67
C SER A 11 7.78 12.22 12.87
N GLY A 12 8.06 11.61 11.72
CA GLY A 12 9.18 11.98 10.88
C GLY A 12 10.53 11.39 11.27
N GLN A 13 10.62 10.50 12.25
CA GLN A 13 11.85 9.78 12.58
C GLN A 13 11.69 8.30 12.24
N GLU A 14 12.74 7.70 11.66
CA GLU A 14 12.75 6.27 11.38
C GLU A 14 13.28 5.50 12.59
N TYR A 15 12.55 4.47 12.99
CA TYR A 15 12.92 3.57 14.07
C TYR A 15 13.03 2.16 13.52
N LEU A 16 14.06 1.42 13.93
CA LEU A 16 14.13 -0.01 13.69
C LEU A 16 13.06 -0.68 14.54
N ALA A 17 11.97 -1.11 13.91
CA ALA A 17 10.90 -1.83 14.57
C ALA A 17 11.33 -3.25 14.95
N GLY A 18 12.10 -3.90 14.08
CA GLY A 18 12.55 -5.27 14.30
C GLY A 18 13.21 -5.87 13.07
N SER A 19 13.29 -7.20 13.04
CA SER A 19 13.83 -7.91 11.88
C SER A 19 13.05 -9.20 11.59
N ILE A 20 12.98 -9.56 10.32
CA ILE A 20 12.51 -10.86 9.82
C ILE A 20 13.74 -11.72 9.58
N ARG A 21 13.81 -12.91 10.19
CA ARG A 21 14.94 -13.84 10.07
C ARG A 21 14.46 -15.23 9.72
N GLY A 22 15.10 -15.86 8.74
CA GLY A 22 14.83 -17.24 8.31
C GLY A 22 15.71 -17.64 7.14
N ASP A 23 15.74 -18.92 6.78
CA ASP A 23 16.38 -19.39 5.56
C ASP A 23 15.45 -19.32 4.34
N GLY A 24 14.13 -19.26 4.55
CA GLY A 24 13.13 -19.06 3.52
C GLY A 24 11.73 -18.67 4.05
N PRO A 25 10.72 -18.61 3.15
CA PRO A 25 9.37 -18.19 3.52
C PRO A 25 8.69 -19.05 4.59
N SER A 26 9.08 -20.32 4.73
CA SER A 26 8.44 -21.30 5.63
C SER A 26 8.90 -21.21 7.09
N ASP A 27 10.08 -20.66 7.34
CA ASP A 27 10.70 -20.57 8.67
C ASP A 27 10.99 -19.13 9.09
N ALA A 28 10.77 -18.15 8.21
CA ALA A 28 10.99 -16.75 8.51
C ALA A 28 10.06 -16.23 9.60
N VAL A 29 10.66 -15.68 10.65
CA VAL A 29 9.97 -15.13 11.82
C VAL A 29 10.32 -13.67 12.02
N PHE A 30 9.33 -12.85 12.34
CA PHE A 30 9.53 -11.47 12.76
C PHE A 30 9.78 -11.40 14.27
N SER A 31 10.70 -10.54 14.69
CA SER A 31 10.92 -10.20 16.09
C SER A 31 11.10 -8.69 16.21
N TYR A 32 10.43 -8.09 17.19
CA TYR A 32 10.65 -6.70 17.53
C TYR A 32 12.07 -6.47 18.04
N ASP A 33 12.64 -5.32 17.70
CA ASP A 33 13.88 -4.86 18.31
C ASP A 33 13.63 -4.52 19.79
N SER A 34 14.60 -4.82 20.65
CA SER A 34 14.43 -4.62 22.09
C SER A 34 14.29 -3.14 22.47
N ALA A 35 14.90 -2.24 21.71
CA ALA A 35 14.77 -0.79 21.91
C ALA A 35 13.46 -0.23 21.35
N PHE A 36 12.78 -0.94 20.43
CA PHE A 36 11.54 -0.45 19.83
C PHE A 36 10.38 -0.38 20.82
N SER A 37 10.40 -1.22 21.85
CA SER A 37 9.35 -1.25 22.89
C SER A 37 9.19 0.11 23.61
N ASP A 38 10.24 0.95 23.62
CA ASP A 38 10.22 2.28 24.22
C ASP A 38 9.64 3.36 23.28
N HIS A 39 9.45 3.05 21.99
CA HIS A 39 9.13 4.01 20.94
C HIS A 39 7.66 4.06 20.51
N GLY A 40 6.78 3.17 21.01
CA GLY A 40 5.34 3.39 20.87
C GLY A 40 4.48 2.14 20.59
N LYS A 41 3.62 2.25 19.57
CA LYS A 41 2.58 1.26 19.20
C LYS A 41 3.18 0.14 18.34
N ALA A 42 2.56 -1.04 18.38
CA ALA A 42 2.88 -2.17 17.49
C ALA A 42 2.76 -1.80 16.00
N ILE A 43 3.50 -2.47 15.11
CA ILE A 43 3.36 -2.27 13.66
C ILE A 43 2.04 -2.83 13.09
N SER A 44 1.33 -3.64 13.86
CA SER A 44 0.06 -4.26 13.49
C SER A 44 -0.72 -4.64 14.74
N VAL A 45 -2.05 -4.61 14.69
CA VAL A 45 -2.88 -5.24 15.72
C VAL A 45 -2.62 -6.75 15.82
N HIS A 46 -2.34 -7.41 14.69
CA HIS A 46 -2.06 -8.85 14.66
C HIS A 46 -0.66 -9.19 15.18
N LEU A 47 0.26 -8.23 15.19
CA LEU A 47 1.62 -8.39 15.71
C LEU A 47 1.84 -7.52 16.97
N PRO A 48 1.16 -7.78 18.10
CA PRO A 48 1.30 -6.95 19.30
C PRO A 48 2.72 -6.97 19.87
N LEU A 49 3.16 -5.87 20.49
CA LEU A 49 4.50 -5.79 21.10
C LEU A 49 4.72 -6.92 22.12
N ARG A 50 5.70 -7.79 21.83
CA ARG A 50 6.16 -8.87 22.70
C ARG A 50 7.63 -9.18 22.43
N LYS A 51 8.29 -9.86 23.38
CA LYS A 51 9.73 -10.19 23.27
C LYS A 51 9.98 -11.39 22.38
N GLU A 52 9.04 -12.34 22.37
CA GLU A 52 9.13 -13.57 21.62
C GLU A 52 8.86 -13.33 20.14
N ALA A 53 9.57 -14.08 19.28
CA ALA A 53 9.34 -14.06 17.85
C ALA A 53 7.88 -14.46 17.50
N PHE A 54 7.40 -13.93 16.39
CA PHE A 54 6.16 -14.39 15.76
C PHE A 54 6.37 -15.70 15.03
N SER A 55 5.34 -16.53 14.95
CA SER A 55 5.39 -17.72 14.11
C SER A 55 5.57 -17.34 12.64
N PRO A 56 6.04 -18.26 11.79
CA PRO A 56 6.14 -18.01 10.36
C PRO A 56 4.80 -17.61 9.73
N ASP A 57 3.68 -18.18 10.20
CA ASP A 57 2.35 -17.87 9.71
C ASP A 57 1.89 -16.45 10.09
N GLU A 58 2.05 -16.05 11.36
CA GLU A 58 1.75 -14.68 11.82
C GLU A 58 2.61 -13.65 11.05
N THR A 59 3.90 -13.95 10.90
CA THR A 59 4.86 -13.11 10.17
C THR A 59 4.44 -12.95 8.72
N ARG A 60 4.24 -14.06 8.02
CA ARG A 60 3.86 -14.08 6.62
C ARG A 60 2.55 -13.32 6.40
N CYS A 61 1.56 -13.51 7.27
CA CYS A 61 0.24 -12.89 7.11
C CYS A 61 0.31 -11.36 7.02
N PHE A 62 1.11 -10.71 7.87
CA PHE A 62 1.28 -9.26 7.83
C PHE A 62 2.12 -8.79 6.65
N PHE A 63 3.33 -9.35 6.50
CA PHE A 63 4.33 -8.85 5.58
C PHE A 63 4.03 -9.18 4.12
N GLU A 64 3.42 -10.34 3.84
CA GLU A 64 2.92 -10.67 2.50
C GLU A 64 1.75 -9.76 2.10
N GLY A 65 0.99 -9.25 3.07
CA GLY A 65 -0.08 -8.27 2.86
C GLY A 65 0.39 -6.93 2.27
N LEU A 66 1.68 -6.60 2.43
CA LEU A 66 2.35 -5.41 1.88
C LEU A 66 2.78 -5.57 0.42
N LEU A 67 2.59 -6.75 -0.18
CA LEU A 67 3.02 -7.05 -1.55
C LEU A 67 1.88 -6.96 -2.57
N PRO A 68 2.21 -6.75 -3.86
CA PRO A 68 1.26 -6.90 -4.95
C PRO A 68 0.60 -8.29 -4.98
N GLU A 69 -0.58 -8.36 -5.58
CA GLU A 69 -1.33 -9.61 -5.73
C GLU A 69 -1.51 -9.99 -7.21
N GLY A 70 -1.77 -11.27 -7.45
CA GLY A 70 -2.17 -11.78 -8.76
C GLY A 70 -1.12 -11.55 -9.85
N PHE A 71 -1.54 -10.99 -10.98
CA PHE A 71 -0.65 -10.81 -12.13
C PHE A 71 0.57 -9.93 -11.81
N SER A 72 0.38 -8.83 -11.06
CA SER A 72 1.48 -7.94 -10.66
C SER A 72 2.56 -8.70 -9.88
N ARG A 73 2.14 -9.55 -8.94
CA ARG A 73 3.06 -10.38 -8.15
C ARG A 73 3.86 -11.33 -9.03
N LYS A 74 3.18 -12.02 -9.95
CA LYS A 74 3.82 -12.92 -10.93
C LYS A 74 4.87 -12.23 -11.76
N THR A 75 4.58 -11.02 -12.23
CA THR A 75 5.53 -10.28 -13.06
C THR A 75 6.74 -9.82 -12.24
N VAL A 76 6.55 -9.32 -11.01
CA VAL A 76 7.65 -8.96 -10.12
C VAL A 76 8.52 -10.18 -9.80
N ALA A 77 7.92 -11.31 -9.42
CA ALA A 77 8.64 -12.54 -9.13
C ALA A 77 9.45 -13.03 -10.35
N SER A 78 8.86 -13.00 -11.55
CA SER A 78 9.55 -13.33 -12.80
C SER A 78 10.73 -12.40 -13.09
N TRP A 79 10.60 -11.10 -12.81
CA TRP A 79 11.70 -10.14 -13.00
C TRP A 79 12.84 -10.41 -12.02
N LEU A 80 12.51 -10.68 -10.75
CA LEU A 80 13.47 -11.05 -9.70
C LEU A 80 14.07 -12.43 -9.89
N ARG A 81 13.54 -13.24 -10.83
CA ARG A 81 13.88 -14.66 -11.00
C ARG A 81 13.69 -15.46 -9.71
N ALA A 82 12.64 -15.10 -8.96
CA ALA A 82 12.26 -15.72 -7.70
C ALA A 82 10.92 -16.46 -7.84
N ASP A 83 10.60 -17.31 -6.87
CA ASP A 83 9.29 -17.95 -6.77
C ASP A 83 8.23 -16.91 -6.38
N GLU A 84 6.99 -17.04 -6.87
CA GLU A 84 5.88 -16.15 -6.51
C GLU A 84 5.58 -16.21 -5.00
N GLU A 85 5.76 -17.36 -4.37
CA GLU A 85 5.57 -17.61 -2.95
C GLU A 85 6.76 -17.13 -2.09
N ASP A 86 7.88 -16.75 -2.72
CA ASP A 86 9.04 -16.17 -2.02
C ASP A 86 8.83 -14.69 -1.70
N TYR A 87 7.92 -14.45 -0.76
CA TYR A 87 7.57 -13.11 -0.32
C TYR A 87 8.77 -12.34 0.28
N LEU A 88 9.77 -13.02 0.83
CA LEU A 88 10.98 -12.39 1.37
C LEU A 88 11.82 -11.74 0.26
N THR A 89 11.98 -12.44 -0.87
CA THR A 89 12.73 -11.90 -2.02
C THR A 89 12.00 -10.75 -2.69
N ILE A 90 10.67 -10.81 -2.72
CA ILE A 90 9.87 -9.70 -3.24
C ILE A 90 9.94 -8.51 -2.27
N LEU A 91 9.88 -8.74 -0.94
CA LEU A 91 9.97 -7.69 0.07
C LEU A 91 11.33 -6.99 0.10
N SER A 92 12.44 -7.70 -0.10
CA SER A 92 13.77 -7.06 -0.12
C SER A 92 13.90 -5.99 -1.21
N GLU A 93 13.09 -6.11 -2.28
CA GLU A 93 13.16 -5.21 -3.44
C GLU A 93 12.05 -4.16 -3.42
N LEU A 94 10.83 -4.52 -3.03
CA LEU A 94 9.67 -3.61 -2.99
C LEU A 94 9.46 -2.94 -1.61
N GLY A 95 10.17 -3.40 -0.57
CA GLY A 95 9.99 -2.95 0.81
C GLY A 95 10.37 -1.50 1.11
N LYS A 96 11.00 -0.80 0.15
CA LYS A 96 11.52 0.57 0.34
C LYS A 96 10.41 1.63 0.39
N GLU A 97 9.28 1.37 -0.28
CA GLU A 97 8.10 2.22 -0.30
C GLU A 97 6.86 1.33 -0.22
N CYS A 98 6.34 1.14 1.00
CA CYS A 98 5.12 0.39 1.25
C CYS A 98 3.91 1.31 1.49
N LEU A 99 2.73 0.69 1.53
CA LEU A 99 1.58 1.26 2.22
C LEU A 99 1.91 1.49 3.70
N GLY A 100 1.42 2.59 4.26
CA GLY A 100 1.71 3.00 5.63
C GLY A 100 3.11 3.57 5.79
N ALA A 101 3.67 3.41 6.99
CA ALA A 101 4.95 3.96 7.40
C ALA A 101 6.06 2.92 7.50
N ILE A 102 5.78 1.68 7.07
CA ILE A 102 6.74 0.58 7.10
C ILE A 102 7.71 0.72 5.93
N ARG A 103 8.99 0.46 6.25
CA ARG A 103 10.06 0.27 5.28
C ARG A 103 10.80 -1.01 5.63
N ILE A 104 11.15 -1.80 4.63
CA ILE A 104 11.85 -3.06 4.78
C ILE A 104 13.07 -3.03 3.89
N GLU A 105 14.22 -3.38 4.45
CA GLU A 105 15.48 -3.47 3.74
C GLU A 105 16.22 -4.74 4.12
N GLU A 106 16.93 -5.31 3.15
CA GLU A 106 17.81 -6.44 3.41
C GLU A 106 19.14 -5.94 3.97
N ASN A 107 19.60 -6.54 5.07
CA ASN A 107 20.85 -6.16 5.76
C ASN A 107 22.10 -6.67 5.03
N GLU A 108 22.15 -6.40 3.72
CA GLU A 108 23.36 -6.48 2.92
C GLU A 108 23.83 -5.03 2.69
N ASN A 109 25.14 -4.79 2.68
CA ASN A 109 25.81 -3.50 2.41
C ASN A 109 25.51 -2.90 1.00
N ARG A 110 24.33 -3.13 0.43
CA ARG A 110 23.83 -2.47 -0.77
C ARG A 110 23.72 -0.99 -0.44
N LYS A 111 24.44 -0.16 -1.20
CA LYS A 111 24.31 1.29 -1.11
C LYS A 111 22.83 1.65 -1.27
N ILE A 112 22.23 2.19 -0.22
CA ILE A 112 20.88 2.75 -0.31
C ILE A 112 20.95 3.86 -1.36
N GLU A 113 20.19 3.69 -2.45
CA GLU A 113 20.05 4.76 -3.42
C GLU A 113 19.45 5.97 -2.70
N ALA A 114 20.13 7.11 -2.78
CA ALA A 114 19.66 8.32 -2.13
C ALA A 114 18.25 8.67 -2.65
N PRO A 115 17.32 9.07 -1.76
CA PRO A 115 15.97 9.41 -2.17
C PRO A 115 16.02 10.57 -3.18
N ARG A 116 15.31 10.41 -4.29
CA ARG A 116 15.22 11.43 -5.34
C ARG A 116 13.88 11.34 -6.08
N TYR A 117 13.50 12.47 -6.66
CA TYR A 117 12.34 12.58 -7.54
C TYR A 117 12.82 12.92 -8.96
N VAL A 118 12.35 12.17 -9.96
CA VAL A 118 12.64 12.44 -11.37
C VAL A 118 11.37 12.92 -12.05
N LEU A 119 11.43 14.09 -12.68
CA LEU A 119 10.31 14.63 -13.45
C LEU A 119 9.97 13.69 -14.61
N LEU A 120 8.70 13.32 -14.73
CA LEU A 120 8.18 12.58 -15.87
C LEU A 120 7.74 13.53 -16.97
N SER A 121 8.17 13.23 -18.19
CA SER A 121 7.65 13.81 -19.42
C SER A 121 6.19 13.42 -19.63
N LEU A 122 5.47 14.20 -20.45
CA LEU A 122 4.11 13.86 -20.84
C LEU A 122 4.05 12.48 -21.50
N GLU A 123 5.03 12.13 -22.34
CA GLU A 123 5.13 10.81 -22.98
C GLU A 123 5.29 9.68 -21.97
N GLU A 124 6.09 9.86 -20.92
CA GLU A 124 6.19 8.91 -19.81
C GLU A 124 4.86 8.71 -19.10
N VAL A 125 4.13 9.78 -18.81
CA VAL A 125 2.79 9.69 -18.21
C VAL A 125 1.80 9.01 -19.18
N ARG A 126 1.91 9.26 -20.50
CA ARG A 126 1.13 8.53 -21.52
C ARG A 126 1.39 7.04 -21.49
N ARG A 127 2.66 6.64 -21.35
CA ARG A 127 3.06 5.23 -21.28
C ARG A 127 2.50 4.51 -20.06
N LEU A 128 2.22 5.23 -18.97
CA LEU A 128 1.52 4.69 -17.81
C LEU A 128 0.02 4.44 -18.06
N ALA A 129 -0.61 5.24 -18.92
CA ALA A 129 -2.01 5.05 -19.31
C ALA A 129 -2.18 3.97 -20.38
N ALA A 130 -1.18 3.83 -21.27
CA ALA A 130 -1.19 2.86 -22.35
C ALA A 130 -1.10 1.43 -21.80
N GLU A 131 -2.19 0.68 -21.93
CA GLU A 131 -2.21 -0.71 -21.50
C GLU A 131 -1.31 -1.59 -22.37
N GLY A 132 -0.37 -2.26 -21.72
CA GLY A 132 0.52 -3.24 -22.31
C GLY A 132 1.21 -3.99 -21.18
N VAL A 133 0.88 -5.28 -21.07
CA VAL A 133 1.24 -6.27 -20.02
C VAL A 133 2.71 -6.25 -19.56
N SER A 134 3.61 -5.62 -20.33
CA SER A 134 5.05 -5.49 -20.07
C SER A 134 5.50 -4.13 -19.51
N LYS A 135 4.87 -2.99 -19.85
CA LYS A 135 5.51 -1.66 -19.67
C LYS A 135 5.23 -0.95 -18.34
N SER A 136 3.99 -1.01 -17.83
CA SER A 136 3.70 -0.53 -16.48
C SER A 136 4.53 -1.29 -15.45
N THR A 137 4.83 -2.56 -15.75
CA THR A 137 5.66 -3.40 -14.90
C THR A 137 7.15 -3.10 -15.07
N GLU A 138 7.66 -2.82 -16.27
CA GLU A 138 9.02 -2.29 -16.45
C GLU A 138 9.24 -1.02 -15.62
N ILE A 139 8.26 -0.12 -15.57
CA ILE A 139 8.35 1.10 -14.73
C ILE A 139 8.25 0.77 -13.24
N LEU A 140 7.38 -0.17 -12.83
CA LEU A 140 7.32 -0.65 -11.43
C LEU A 140 8.65 -1.27 -10.97
N VAL A 141 9.28 -2.01 -11.89
CA VAL A 141 10.57 -2.67 -11.75
C VAL A 141 11.70 -1.65 -11.67
N GLU A 142 11.72 -0.64 -12.53
CA GLU A 142 12.72 0.44 -12.50
C GLU A 142 12.59 1.34 -11.27
N SER A 143 11.40 1.41 -10.65
CA SER A 143 11.09 2.32 -9.55
C SER A 143 11.11 1.71 -8.15
N HIS A 144 11.26 0.39 -7.99
CA HIS A 144 11.23 -0.31 -6.70
C HIS A 144 9.97 -0.03 -5.85
N LEU A 145 8.85 0.35 -6.48
CA LEU A 145 7.64 0.75 -5.76
C LEU A 145 6.75 -0.45 -5.43
N SER A 146 6.48 -0.68 -4.14
CA SER A 146 5.36 -1.52 -3.75
C SER A 146 4.07 -0.72 -3.86
N LEU A 147 3.20 -1.10 -4.78
CA LEU A 147 1.78 -0.82 -4.63
C LEU A 147 1.01 -2.12 -4.74
N THR A 148 0.31 -2.43 -3.65
CA THR A 148 -0.46 -3.64 -3.52
C THR A 148 -1.76 -3.57 -4.33
N GLY A 149 -2.16 -4.71 -4.87
CA GLY A 149 -3.34 -4.86 -5.72
C GLY A 149 -3.05 -5.09 -7.20
N ALA A 150 -4.05 -5.63 -7.91
CA ALA A 150 -3.98 -6.09 -9.29
C ALA A 150 -3.42 -5.05 -10.28
N SER A 151 -2.92 -5.56 -11.42
CA SER A 151 -2.27 -4.85 -12.53
C SER A 151 -2.76 -3.41 -12.74
N GLY A 152 -1.81 -2.46 -12.80
CA GLY A 152 -2.10 -1.12 -13.30
C GLY A 152 -2.15 0.01 -12.27
N LYS A 153 -1.38 -0.10 -11.18
CA LYS A 153 -1.24 0.98 -10.19
C LYS A 153 0.23 1.38 -10.07
N VAL A 154 0.49 2.69 -10.00
CA VAL A 154 1.85 3.24 -9.80
C VAL A 154 1.83 4.41 -8.83
N GLY A 155 2.87 4.50 -7.99
CA GLY A 155 3.00 5.50 -6.95
C GLY A 155 3.82 6.66 -7.48
N LEU A 156 3.21 7.82 -7.65
CA LEU A 156 3.93 9.01 -8.13
C LEU A 156 3.85 10.14 -7.12
N PHE A 157 4.77 11.07 -7.27
CA PHE A 157 4.77 12.32 -6.52
C PHE A 157 4.22 13.43 -7.41
N LEU A 158 3.25 14.20 -6.90
CA LEU A 158 2.69 15.37 -7.58
C LEU A 158 3.21 16.66 -6.92
N ALA A 159 3.83 17.54 -7.71
CA ALA A 159 4.15 18.91 -7.30
C ALA A 159 3.61 19.90 -8.34
N GLY A 160 2.71 20.79 -7.91
CA GLY A 160 1.92 21.59 -8.83
C GLY A 160 1.15 20.69 -9.79
N ASP A 161 1.38 20.86 -11.09
CA ASP A 161 0.78 20.04 -12.16
C ASP A 161 1.76 19.02 -12.77
N GLN A 162 2.90 18.77 -12.11
CA GLN A 162 3.97 17.92 -12.61
C GLN A 162 4.08 16.61 -11.83
N TRP A 163 4.20 15.51 -12.58
CA TRP A 163 4.38 14.17 -12.04
C TRP A 163 5.86 13.82 -11.94
N TYR A 164 6.25 13.27 -10.80
CA TYR A 164 7.60 12.81 -10.53
C TYR A 164 7.61 11.34 -10.12
N GLN A 165 8.59 10.61 -10.63
CA GLN A 165 8.90 9.24 -10.22
C GLN A 165 9.80 9.27 -8.97
N PRO A 166 9.33 8.73 -7.82
CA PRO A 166 10.19 8.50 -6.67
C PRO A 166 11.17 7.35 -6.90
N PHE A 167 12.37 7.48 -6.32
CA PHE A 167 13.42 6.45 -6.25
C PHE A 167 14.01 6.37 -4.84
N GLY A 168 14.66 5.23 -4.53
CA GLY A 168 15.23 4.98 -3.22
C GLY A 168 14.15 4.94 -2.14
N THR A 169 14.28 5.77 -1.11
CA THR A 169 13.29 5.92 -0.02
C THR A 169 12.39 7.14 -0.21
N ALA A 170 12.35 7.76 -1.39
CA ALA A 170 11.44 8.87 -1.65
C ALA A 170 9.99 8.38 -1.66
N PRO A 171 9.09 8.95 -0.83
CA PRO A 171 7.69 8.52 -0.80
C PRO A 171 6.88 9.05 -1.99
N SER A 172 5.96 8.24 -2.50
CA SER A 172 4.92 8.71 -3.41
C SER A 172 3.83 9.50 -2.65
N THR A 173 3.05 10.33 -3.35
CA THR A 173 1.91 11.07 -2.76
C THR A 173 0.58 10.70 -3.40
N HIS A 174 0.59 10.09 -4.58
CA HIS A 174 -0.60 9.65 -5.29
C HIS A 174 -0.42 8.26 -5.84
N ILE A 175 -1.51 7.52 -5.90
CA ILE A 175 -1.62 6.26 -6.63
C ILE A 175 -2.37 6.55 -7.92
N LEU A 176 -1.70 6.34 -9.06
CA LEU A 176 -2.33 6.42 -10.37
C LEU A 176 -2.80 5.04 -10.77
N LYS A 177 -4.06 4.93 -11.19
CA LYS A 177 -4.71 3.70 -11.65
C LYS A 177 -5.06 3.83 -13.12
N GLN A 178 -4.66 2.85 -13.91
CA GLN A 178 -5.01 2.79 -15.33
C GLN A 178 -6.39 2.17 -15.55
N SER A 179 -6.98 2.45 -16.71
CA SER A 179 -8.13 1.68 -17.19
C SER A 179 -7.70 0.26 -17.60
N HIS A 180 -8.62 -0.69 -17.59
CA HIS A 180 -8.34 -2.09 -17.90
C HIS A 180 -9.06 -2.50 -19.20
N ILE A 181 -8.41 -3.22 -20.13
CA ILE A 181 -8.93 -3.49 -21.49
C ILE A 181 -10.30 -4.17 -21.47
N ARG A 182 -10.54 -4.97 -20.42
CA ARG A 182 -11.79 -5.72 -20.26
C ARG A 182 -12.95 -4.87 -19.74
N PHE A 183 -12.66 -3.74 -19.08
CA PHE A 183 -13.66 -2.93 -18.40
C PHE A 183 -13.60 -1.51 -18.94
N ARG A 184 -14.47 -1.23 -19.92
CA ARG A 184 -14.64 0.13 -20.40
C ARG A 184 -15.15 1.04 -19.28
N HIS A 185 -14.71 2.28 -19.32
CA HIS A 185 -15.03 3.37 -18.42
C HIS A 185 -14.68 3.09 -16.95
N LEU A 186 -13.67 2.26 -16.69
CA LEU A 186 -13.32 1.88 -15.32
C LEU A 186 -12.86 3.09 -14.48
N VAL A 187 -12.04 3.97 -15.07
CA VAL A 187 -11.56 5.20 -14.42
C VAL A 187 -12.73 6.15 -14.12
N GLU A 188 -13.64 6.33 -15.08
CA GLU A 188 -14.80 7.20 -14.94
C GLU A 188 -15.80 6.63 -13.92
N ASN A 189 -16.00 5.32 -13.91
CA ASN A 189 -16.83 4.63 -12.93
C ASN A 189 -16.29 4.86 -11.52
N GLU A 190 -15.00 4.60 -11.29
CA GLU A 190 -14.40 4.80 -9.97
C GLU A 190 -14.44 6.28 -9.54
N GLN A 191 -14.16 7.22 -10.45
CA GLN A 191 -14.29 8.66 -10.15
C GLN A 191 -15.75 9.04 -9.84
N LEU A 192 -16.73 8.51 -10.56
CA LEU A 192 -18.14 8.78 -10.33
C LEU A 192 -18.58 8.28 -8.95
N VAL A 193 -18.19 7.05 -8.60
CA VAL A 193 -18.49 6.45 -7.30
C VAL A 193 -17.82 7.23 -6.16
N LEU A 194 -16.55 7.62 -6.28
CA LEU A 194 -15.87 8.41 -5.24
C LEU A 194 -16.50 9.80 -5.07
N ARG A 195 -16.80 10.49 -6.17
CA ARG A 195 -17.43 11.82 -6.10
C ARG A 195 -18.85 11.77 -5.54
N THR A 196 -19.59 10.70 -5.83
CA THR A 196 -20.95 10.51 -5.32
C THR A 196 -20.92 10.25 -3.82
N ALA A 197 -20.05 9.37 -3.34
CA ALA A 197 -19.81 9.14 -1.90
C ALA A 197 -19.48 10.45 -1.18
N LYS A 198 -18.52 11.23 -1.69
CA LYS A 198 -18.14 12.53 -1.12
C LYS A 198 -19.31 13.51 -1.04
N LYS A 199 -20.18 13.56 -2.06
CA LYS A 199 -21.39 14.40 -2.06
C LYS A 199 -22.44 13.94 -1.05
N LEU A 200 -22.46 12.66 -0.70
CA LEU A 200 -23.33 12.09 0.32
C LEU A 200 -22.77 12.27 1.75
N GLY A 201 -21.58 12.89 1.89
CA GLY A 201 -20.93 13.11 3.19
C GLY A 201 -20.08 11.94 3.67
N ILE A 202 -19.89 10.90 2.84
CA ILE A 202 -19.01 9.77 3.16
C ILE A 202 -17.55 10.23 2.99
N SER A 203 -16.72 9.93 4.00
CA SER A 203 -15.28 10.20 3.92
C SER A 203 -14.65 9.38 2.81
N THR A 204 -14.00 10.03 1.86
CA THR A 204 -13.30 9.37 0.75
C THR A 204 -11.97 10.04 0.49
N VAL A 205 -11.07 9.29 -0.14
CA VAL A 205 -9.83 9.85 -0.68
C VAL A 205 -10.12 10.95 -1.71
N GLU A 206 -9.22 11.94 -1.76
CA GLU A 206 -9.21 12.91 -2.84
C GLU A 206 -8.79 12.23 -4.14
N SER A 207 -9.54 12.46 -5.22
CA SER A 207 -9.30 11.80 -6.50
C SER A 207 -9.70 12.69 -7.68
N PHE A 208 -8.96 12.55 -8.78
CA PHE A 208 -9.21 13.25 -10.03
C PHE A 208 -8.70 12.46 -11.24
N VAL A 209 -9.31 12.74 -12.39
CA VAL A 209 -8.90 12.14 -13.66
C VAL A 209 -7.69 12.90 -14.21
N VAL A 210 -6.66 12.17 -14.59
CA VAL A 210 -5.47 12.69 -15.27
C VAL A 210 -5.61 12.37 -16.76
N HIS A 211 -5.56 13.40 -17.58
CA HIS A 211 -5.50 13.24 -19.03
C HIS A 211 -4.04 13.11 -19.45
N ALA A 212 -3.63 11.92 -19.89
CA ALA A 212 -2.30 11.68 -20.41
C ALA A 212 -2.19 12.16 -21.88
N GLY A 213 -2.75 13.33 -22.21
CA GLY A 213 -2.54 14.02 -23.48
C GLY A 213 -3.14 13.37 -24.74
N GLY A 214 -4.17 12.54 -24.61
CA GLY A 214 -5.01 12.05 -25.72
C GLY A 214 -6.51 12.20 -25.40
N SER A 215 -7.37 11.91 -26.38
CA SER A 215 -8.84 12.00 -26.24
C SER A 215 -9.53 10.64 -26.18
N GLN A 216 -8.76 9.55 -26.16
CA GLN A 216 -9.32 8.20 -26.06
C GLN A 216 -9.45 7.78 -24.60
N GLU A 217 -10.35 6.84 -24.35
CA GLU A 217 -10.57 6.23 -23.04
C GLU A 217 -9.31 5.55 -22.46
N SER A 218 -8.41 5.07 -23.32
CA SER A 218 -7.11 4.50 -22.93
C SER A 218 -6.07 5.54 -22.50
N ASP A 219 -6.37 6.84 -22.63
CA ASP A 219 -5.43 7.93 -22.34
C ASP A 219 -5.71 8.62 -21.00
N ILE A 220 -6.54 8.03 -20.15
CA ILE A 220 -6.88 8.58 -18.84
C ILE A 220 -6.43 7.65 -17.70
N LEU A 221 -6.01 8.29 -16.61
CA LEU A 221 -5.65 7.64 -15.36
C LEU A 221 -6.53 8.22 -14.25
N LEU A 222 -6.80 7.42 -13.22
CA LEU A 222 -7.34 7.92 -11.96
C LEU A 222 -6.20 8.19 -11.00
N ALA A 223 -5.98 9.44 -10.62
CA ALA A 223 -5.08 9.78 -9.52
C ALA A 223 -5.88 9.79 -8.21
N THR A 224 -5.41 9.03 -7.22
CA THR A 224 -5.92 9.04 -5.85
C THR A 224 -4.83 9.54 -4.91
N LYS A 225 -5.12 10.57 -4.13
CA LYS A 225 -4.19 11.10 -3.13
C LYS A 225 -4.06 10.08 -1.99
N ARG A 226 -2.81 9.78 -1.64
CA ARG A 226 -2.49 8.88 -0.54
C ARG A 226 -2.83 9.54 0.79
N TYR A 227 -3.72 8.91 1.56
CA TYR A 227 -4.07 9.37 2.92
C TYR A 227 -2.99 9.01 3.94
N ASP A 228 -2.10 8.07 3.62
CA ASP A 228 -0.99 7.63 4.46
C ASP A 228 0.28 8.48 4.25
N ARG A 229 0.12 9.70 3.70
CA ARG A 229 1.19 10.64 3.35
C ARG A 229 0.79 12.05 3.74
N ASP A 230 1.53 12.66 4.65
CA ASP A 230 1.26 13.99 5.16
C ASP A 230 2.29 15.02 4.66
N LEU A 231 1.85 15.83 3.70
CA LEU A 231 2.62 16.96 3.17
C LEU A 231 2.47 18.23 4.01
N ILE A 232 1.42 18.35 4.82
CA ILE A 232 1.05 19.60 5.50
C ILE A 232 2.00 19.84 6.68
N HIS A 233 2.25 18.80 7.47
CA HIS A 233 3.09 18.91 8.67
C HIS A 233 4.55 18.55 8.41
N SER A 234 4.90 18.18 7.18
CA SER A 234 6.29 17.86 6.85
C SER A 234 7.14 19.11 6.66
N GLN A 235 8.32 19.10 7.29
CA GLN A 235 9.39 20.07 7.06
C GLN A 235 10.54 19.49 6.24
N LYS A 236 10.48 18.20 5.88
CA LYS A 236 11.53 17.51 5.13
C LYS A 236 11.47 17.88 3.65
N LYS A 237 12.63 17.85 3.00
CA LYS A 237 12.76 18.01 1.54
C LYS A 237 13.68 16.94 0.96
N ILE A 238 13.41 16.58 -0.29
CA ILE A 238 14.29 15.78 -1.14
C ILE A 238 14.62 16.62 -2.36
N GLY A 239 15.87 17.09 -2.43
CA GLY A 239 16.22 18.20 -3.32
C GLY A 239 15.40 19.45 -2.97
N GLU A 240 14.75 20.05 -3.96
CA GLU A 240 13.89 21.22 -3.76
C GLU A 240 12.43 20.87 -3.45
N LEU A 241 12.03 19.60 -3.58
CA LEU A 241 10.65 19.16 -3.42
C LEU A 241 10.35 18.77 -1.96
N PRO A 242 9.13 19.02 -1.48
CA PRO A 242 8.72 18.58 -0.14
C PRO A 242 8.68 17.05 -0.07
N CYS A 243 9.06 16.50 1.07
CA CYS A 243 9.01 15.07 1.34
C CYS A 243 7.91 14.82 2.38
N PRO A 244 6.79 14.15 2.06
CA PRO A 244 5.74 13.90 3.05
C PRO A 244 6.22 13.04 4.21
N LEU A 245 5.64 13.25 5.39
CA LEU A 245 5.71 12.28 6.47
C LEU A 245 4.89 11.04 6.07
N ARG A 246 5.36 9.86 6.43
CA ARG A 246 4.54 8.64 6.30
C ARG A 246 3.66 8.50 7.54
N LEU A 247 2.38 8.23 7.33
CA LEU A 247 1.46 7.84 8.39
C LEU A 247 1.29 6.32 8.34
N HIS A 248 1.32 5.67 9.49
CA HIS A 248 1.20 4.22 9.52
C HIS A 248 -0.25 3.77 9.28
N GLN A 249 -0.40 2.69 8.53
CA GLN A 249 -1.69 2.06 8.28
C GLN A 249 -1.53 0.55 8.12
N GLU A 250 -2.62 -0.17 8.30
CA GLU A 250 -2.74 -1.56 7.88
C GLU A 250 -4.16 -1.85 7.39
N ASP A 251 -4.30 -2.81 6.47
CA ASP A 251 -5.61 -3.26 6.02
C ASP A 251 -6.28 -4.21 7.04
N PHE A 252 -7.60 -4.43 6.94
CA PHE A 252 -8.28 -5.32 7.90
C PHE A 252 -7.86 -6.80 7.77
N ALA A 253 -7.28 -7.23 6.64
CA ALA A 253 -6.71 -8.57 6.55
C ALA A 253 -5.47 -8.69 7.45
N GLN A 254 -4.58 -7.70 7.37
CA GLN A 254 -3.39 -7.59 8.22
C GLN A 254 -3.79 -7.51 9.70
N ALA A 255 -4.69 -6.60 10.06
CA ALA A 255 -5.11 -6.40 11.45
C ALA A 255 -5.79 -7.63 12.07
N LEU A 256 -6.51 -8.42 11.26
CA LEU A 256 -7.20 -9.63 11.70
C LEU A 256 -6.33 -10.90 11.62
N GLY A 257 -5.12 -10.83 11.04
CA GLY A 257 -4.30 -12.01 10.80
C GLY A 257 -4.90 -12.96 9.75
N ILE A 258 -5.56 -12.40 8.73
CA ILE A 258 -6.14 -13.16 7.62
C ILE A 258 -5.22 -13.05 6.39
N PRO A 259 -4.71 -14.17 5.86
CA PRO A 259 -3.86 -14.14 4.67
C PRO A 259 -4.55 -13.48 3.47
N GLY A 260 -3.80 -12.78 2.62
CA GLY A 260 -4.36 -12.02 1.49
C GLY A 260 -5.15 -12.87 0.49
N ASN A 261 -4.79 -14.15 0.32
CA ASN A 261 -5.55 -15.09 -0.52
C ASN A 261 -6.95 -15.44 0.05
N ARG A 262 -7.23 -15.09 1.30
CA ARG A 262 -8.53 -15.22 1.97
C ARG A 262 -9.23 -13.88 2.20
N LYS A 263 -8.92 -12.86 1.38
CA LYS A 263 -9.54 -11.53 1.47
C LYS A 263 -11.06 -11.52 1.31
N TYR A 264 -11.62 -12.45 0.54
CA TYR A 264 -13.06 -12.62 0.42
C TYR A 264 -13.60 -13.48 1.57
N GLU A 265 -14.76 -13.09 2.09
CA GLU A 265 -15.44 -13.84 3.14
C GLU A 265 -15.91 -15.21 2.62
N GLY A 266 -15.45 -16.28 3.27
CA GLY A 266 -15.98 -17.63 3.07
C GLY A 266 -17.21 -17.91 3.93
N LEU A 267 -17.91 -19.00 3.64
CA LEU A 267 -19.06 -19.45 4.43
C LEU A 267 -18.68 -19.66 5.90
N GLY A 268 -19.27 -18.87 6.79
CA GLY A 268 -19.07 -18.98 8.25
C GLY A 268 -17.90 -18.16 8.81
N ASP A 269 -17.14 -17.44 7.98
CA ASP A 269 -15.97 -16.70 8.42
C ASP A 269 -16.30 -15.45 9.28
N GLY A 270 -17.45 -14.82 9.04
CA GLY A 270 -17.99 -13.74 9.86
C GLY A 270 -17.10 -12.49 9.91
N TYR A 271 -16.46 -12.14 8.80
CA TYR A 271 -15.53 -11.02 8.67
C TYR A 271 -16.15 -9.71 9.11
N LEU A 272 -17.39 -9.44 8.73
CA LEU A 272 -18.07 -8.21 9.16
C LEU A 272 -18.14 -8.10 10.69
N ARG A 273 -18.51 -9.19 11.38
CA ARG A 273 -18.53 -9.24 12.86
C ARG A 273 -17.14 -9.02 13.44
N LYS A 274 -16.10 -9.61 12.83
CA LYS A 274 -14.70 -9.45 13.26
C LYS A 274 -14.25 -8.00 13.12
N ILE A 275 -14.50 -7.36 11.98
CA ILE A 275 -14.20 -5.95 11.70
C ILE A 275 -14.86 -5.01 12.72
N PHE A 276 -16.16 -5.16 12.97
CA PHE A 276 -16.86 -4.36 13.99
C PHE A 276 -16.30 -4.60 15.40
N THR A 277 -15.87 -5.82 15.71
CA THR A 277 -15.26 -6.14 17.01
C THR A 277 -13.87 -5.52 17.14
N LEU A 278 -13.08 -5.57 16.07
CA LEU A 278 -11.76 -4.95 16.00
C LEU A 278 -11.87 -3.45 16.21
N LEU A 279 -12.77 -2.76 15.50
CA LEU A 279 -13.00 -1.32 15.68
C LEU A 279 -13.33 -0.96 17.13
N ARG A 280 -14.18 -1.74 17.81
CA ARG A 280 -14.49 -1.55 19.24
C ARG A 280 -13.28 -1.67 20.16
N MET A 281 -12.26 -2.43 19.76
CA MET A 281 -11.07 -2.67 20.56
C MET A 281 -9.95 -1.66 20.31
N VAL A 282 -9.79 -1.20 19.06
CA VAL A 282 -8.56 -0.49 18.64
C VAL A 282 -8.77 0.94 18.17
N SER A 283 -9.99 1.33 17.79
CA SER A 283 -10.28 2.69 17.34
C SER A 283 -10.21 3.68 18.51
N GLU A 284 -9.70 4.89 18.24
CA GLU A 284 -9.74 6.01 19.17
C GLU A 284 -11.17 6.56 19.35
N ASN A 285 -12.04 6.40 18.34
CA ASN A 285 -13.45 6.75 18.40
C ASN A 285 -14.36 5.63 17.84
N PRO A 286 -14.54 4.53 18.60
CA PRO A 286 -15.23 3.36 18.10
C PRO A 286 -16.67 3.58 17.67
N MET A 287 -17.38 4.54 18.28
CA MET A 287 -18.78 4.80 17.91
C MET A 287 -18.87 5.44 16.53
N GLN A 288 -18.02 6.43 16.25
CA GLN A 288 -18.00 7.10 14.96
C GLN A 288 -17.54 6.15 13.85
N ASP A 289 -16.42 5.45 14.04
CA ASP A 289 -15.85 4.59 13.00
C ASP A 289 -16.78 3.43 12.62
N GLN A 290 -17.56 2.91 13.58
CA GLN A 290 -18.58 1.89 13.29
C GLN A 290 -19.75 2.46 12.47
N LEU A 291 -20.13 3.73 12.66
CA LEU A 291 -21.14 4.40 11.85
C LEU A 291 -20.60 4.68 10.44
N GLU A 292 -19.36 5.17 10.32
CA GLU A 292 -18.72 5.41 9.02
C GLU A 292 -18.57 4.12 8.21
N LEU A 293 -18.19 3.00 8.87
CA LEU A 293 -18.17 1.69 8.23
C LEU A 293 -19.57 1.26 7.76
N LEU A 294 -20.61 1.50 8.56
CA LEU A 294 -21.97 1.18 8.16
C LEU A 294 -22.42 1.99 6.94
N ASP A 295 -22.11 3.29 6.91
CA ASP A 295 -22.41 4.17 5.78
C ASP A 295 -21.69 3.69 4.50
N LEU A 296 -20.42 3.30 4.60
CA LEU A 296 -19.66 2.70 3.49
C LEU A 296 -20.32 1.42 2.96
N LEU A 297 -20.73 0.50 3.84
CA LEU A 297 -21.35 -0.76 3.44
C LEU A 297 -22.72 -0.57 2.77
N ILE A 298 -23.52 0.37 3.29
CA ILE A 298 -24.80 0.75 2.67
C ILE A 298 -24.53 1.35 1.29
N TYR A 299 -23.54 2.24 1.19
CA TYR A 299 -23.18 2.87 -0.06
C TYR A 299 -22.69 1.86 -1.11
N ASP A 300 -21.80 0.95 -0.74
CA ASP A 300 -21.33 -0.14 -1.61
C ASP A 300 -22.48 -0.97 -2.15
N LYS A 301 -23.47 -1.26 -1.29
CA LYS A 301 -24.68 -1.98 -1.72
C LYS A 301 -25.49 -1.18 -2.75
N LEU A 302 -25.63 0.14 -2.56
CA LEU A 302 -26.40 1.01 -3.45
C LEU A 302 -25.74 1.20 -4.82
N VAL A 303 -24.42 1.31 -4.87
CA VAL A 303 -23.67 1.45 -6.12
C VAL A 303 -23.32 0.11 -6.79
N GLY A 304 -23.63 -1.01 -6.12
CA GLY A 304 -23.33 -2.33 -6.63
C GLY A 304 -21.85 -2.68 -6.60
N ASN A 305 -21.10 -2.17 -5.63
CA ASN A 305 -19.71 -2.56 -5.42
C ASN A 305 -19.65 -3.99 -4.86
N THR A 306 -19.34 -4.95 -5.73
CA THR A 306 -19.24 -6.37 -5.37
C THR A 306 -17.81 -6.80 -4.98
N ASP A 307 -16.86 -5.86 -4.95
CA ASP A 307 -15.44 -6.16 -4.71
C ASP A 307 -14.92 -5.50 -3.42
N ASN A 308 -15.80 -5.07 -2.50
CA ASN A 308 -15.36 -4.57 -1.19
C ASN A 308 -14.97 -5.72 -0.24
N HIS A 309 -13.75 -6.22 -0.39
CA HIS A 309 -13.14 -7.22 0.48
C HIS A 309 -12.31 -6.58 1.60
N ILE A 310 -11.88 -7.36 2.61
CA ILE A 310 -11.24 -6.83 3.83
C ILE A 310 -9.90 -6.09 3.61
N LYS A 311 -9.27 -6.23 2.44
CA LYS A 311 -8.08 -5.42 2.07
C LYS A 311 -8.40 -4.02 1.53
N ASN A 312 -9.67 -3.70 1.27
CA ASN A 312 -10.10 -2.37 0.77
C ASN A 312 -10.47 -1.41 1.90
N LEU A 313 -10.44 -1.89 3.14
CA LEU A 313 -10.64 -1.13 4.35
C LEU A 313 -9.31 -1.15 5.11
N SER A 314 -8.94 -0.03 5.73
CA SER A 314 -7.71 0.10 6.50
C SER A 314 -7.93 0.84 7.81
N LEU A 315 -7.06 0.57 8.78
CA LEU A 315 -6.89 1.35 10.00
C LEU A 315 -5.73 2.34 9.78
N LEU A 316 -5.89 3.58 10.25
CA LEU A 316 -4.87 4.62 10.27
C LEU A 316 -4.43 4.86 11.73
N TYR A 317 -3.13 5.06 11.96
CA TYR A 317 -2.51 5.12 13.29
C TYR A 317 -2.09 6.51 13.76
#